data_AF-A0A158D3J6-F1
#
_entry.id   AF-A0A158D3J6-F1
#
_cell.length_a   1.000
_cell.length_b   1.000
_cell.length_c   1.000
_cell.angle_alpha   90.00
_cell.angle_beta   90.00
_cell.angle_gamma   90.00
#
_symmetry.space_group_name_H-M   'P 1'
#
loop_
_entity.id
_entity.type
_entity.pdbx_description
1 polymer ?
#
loop_
_entity_poly.entity_id
_entity_poly.type
_entity_poly.pdbx_seq_one_letter_code
_entity_poly.pdbx_strand_id
1 'polypeptide(L)' 'MKVSPSLALRTAINALRDIVESERMPNGIPLGEDERELHRLSADELEKQLVALKGLAGC' A
#
# COMPACT_ATOMS: atom_id res chain seq x y z
N MET A 1 -19.67 9.33 -1.11
CA MET A 1 -19.38 7.89 -0.96
C MET A 1 -18.49 7.72 0.27
N LYS A 2 -18.89 6.96 1.30
CA LYS A 2 -17.99 6.66 2.43
C LYS A 2 -17.08 5.50 2.03
N VAL A 3 -15.77 5.72 2.06
CA VAL A 3 -14.78 4.66 1.83
C VAL A 3 -14.54 3.96 3.17
N SER A 4 -14.65 2.62 3.20
CA SER A 4 -14.31 1.88 4.43
C SER A 4 -12.80 1.94 4.66
N PRO A 5 -12.32 1.97 5.92
CA PRO A 5 -10.89 1.93 6.21
C PRO A 5 -10.18 0.73 5.55
N SER A 6 -10.85 -0.42 5.50
CA SER A 6 -10.33 -1.62 4.83
C SER A 6 -10.19 -1.47 3.32
N LEU A 7 -11.10 -0.73 2.68
CA LEU A 7 -11.01 -0.43 1.25
C LEU A 7 -9.88 0.58 0.99
N ALA A 8 -9.79 1.63 1.81
CA ALA A 8 -8.72 2.63 1.70
C ALA A 8 -7.32 1.98 1.85
N LEU A 9 -7.13 1.12 2.84
CA LEU A 9 -5.87 0.39 3.04
C LEU A 9 -5.54 -0.52 1.86
N ARG A 10 -6.52 -1.28 1.34
CA ARG A 10 -6.32 -2.11 0.15
C ARG A 10 -5.90 -1.30 -1.07
N THR A 11 -6.57 -0.17 -1.30
CA THR A 11 -6.23 0.72 -2.41
C THR A 11 -4.81 1.27 -2.27
N ALA A 12 -4.41 1.69 -1.06
CA ALA A 12 -3.06 2.18 -0.81
C ALA A 12 -1.99 1.09 -1.02
N ILE A 13 -2.22 -0.13 -0.51
CA ILE A 13 -1.30 -1.27 -0.70
C ILE A 13 -1.11 -1.55 -2.19
N ASN A 14 -2.19 -1.59 -2.97
CA ASN A 14 -2.10 -1.84 -4.40
C ASN A 14 -1.33 -0.72 -5.11
N ALA A 15 -1.60 0.54 -4.80
CA ALA A 15 -0.87 1.66 -5.39
C ALA A 15 0.64 1.60 -5.10
N LEU A 16 1.03 1.21 -3.88
CA LEU A 16 2.44 1.06 -3.52
C LEU A 16 3.10 -0.12 -4.27
N ARG A 17 2.39 -1.24 -4.42
CA ARG A 17 2.87 -2.39 -5.20
C ARG A 17 3.04 -2.04 -6.67
N ASP A 18 2.06 -1.36 -7.27
CA ASP A 18 2.11 -0.91 -8.66
C ASP A 18 3.32 0.01 -8.91
N ILE A 19 3.64 0.91 -7.96
CA ILE A 19 4.83 1.77 -8.03
C ILE A 19 6.12 0.94 -8.02
N VAL A 20 6.22 -0.05 -7.13
CA VAL A 20 7.39 -0.93 -7.01
C VAL A 20 7.56 -1.83 -8.24
N GLU A 21 6.46 -2.33 -8.80
CA GLU A 21 6.46 -3.22 -9.97
C GLU A 21 6.76 -2.46 -11.27
N SER A 22 6.22 -1.26 -11.42
CA SER A 22 6.46 -0.41 -12.59
C SER A 22 7.79 0.34 -12.54
N GLU A 23 8.45 0.35 -11.37
CA GLU A 23 9.66 1.13 -11.08
C GLU A 23 9.48 2.62 -11.40
N ARG A 24 8.24 3.11 -11.28
CA ARG A 24 7.84 4.48 -11.59
C ARG A 24 6.79 5.01 -10.62
N MET A 25 6.95 6.26 -10.26
CA MET A 25 5.92 7.03 -9.57
C MET A 25 4.73 7.29 -10.49
N PRO A 26 3.52 7.54 -9.95
CA PRO A 26 2.32 7.82 -10.75
C PRO A 26 2.43 9.06 -11.65
N ASN A 27 3.36 9.97 -11.34
CA ASN A 27 3.69 11.15 -12.15
C ASN A 27 4.71 10.86 -13.26
N GLY A 28 5.13 9.60 -13.43
CA GLY A 28 6.06 9.14 -14.47
C GLY A 28 7.54 9.20 -14.10
N ILE A 29 7.89 9.71 -12.91
CA ILE A 29 9.28 9.79 -12.44
C ILE A 29 9.81 8.37 -12.15
N PRO A 30 10.98 7.96 -12.68
CA PRO A 30 11.60 6.68 -12.32
C PRO A 30 11.88 6.59 -10.83
N LEU A 31 11.72 5.41 -10.27
CA LEU A 31 11.90 5.15 -8.85
C LEU A 31 13.37 4.78 -8.57
N GLY A 32 14.00 5.44 -7.61
CA GLY A 32 15.31 5.03 -7.10
C GLY A 32 15.24 3.77 -6.24
N GLU A 33 16.39 3.13 -5.96
CA GLU A 33 16.44 1.92 -5.13
C GLU A 33 15.90 2.15 -3.71
N ASP A 34 16.31 3.25 -3.06
CA ASP A 34 15.84 3.62 -1.71
C ASP A 34 14.33 3.87 -1.67
N GLU A 35 13.81 4.55 -2.69
CA GLU A 35 12.37 4.83 -2.83
C GLU A 35 11.58 3.54 -3.06
N ARG A 36 12.10 2.66 -3.92
CA ARG A 36 11.51 1.34 -4.17
C ARG A 36 11.41 0.54 -2.88
N GLU A 37 12.47 0.49 -2.09
CA GLU A 37 12.46 -0.23 -0.81
C GLU A 37 11.50 0.43 0.19
N LEU A 38 11.45 1.76 0.25
CA LEU A 38 10.50 2.47 1.10
C LEU A 38 9.04 2.13 0.74
N HIS A 39 8.70 2.11 -0.56
CA HIS A 39 7.36 1.76 -1.02
C HIS A 39 7.02 0.29 -0.72
N ARG A 40 7.98 -0.62 -0.88
CA ARG A 40 7.84 -2.03 -0.53
C ARG A 40 7.56 -2.22 0.97
N LEU A 41 8.39 -1.62 1.83
CA LEU A 41 8.23 -1.68 3.29
C LEU A 41 6.91 -1.06 3.75
N SER A 42 6.49 0.04 3.11
CA SER A 42 5.21 0.67 3.39
C SER A 42 4.03 -0.24 3.03
N ALA A 43 4.08 -0.93 1.89
CA ALA A 43 3.05 -1.88 1.49
C ALA A 43 2.95 -3.05 2.49
N ASP A 44 4.09 -3.59 2.92
CA ASP A 44 4.16 -4.66 3.91
C ASP A 44 3.55 -4.25 5.26
N GLU A 45 3.83 -3.02 5.71
CA GLU A 45 3.30 -2.51 6.98
C GLU A 45 1.79 -2.26 6.91
N LEU A 46 1.29 -1.68 5.83
CA LEU A 46 -0.16 -1.50 5.63
C LEU A 46 -0.89 -2.83 5.53
N GLU A 47 -0.26 -3.88 5.00
CA GLU A 47 -0.86 -5.21 4.97
C GLU A 47 -1.03 -5.79 6.39
N LYS A 48 -0.05 -5.62 7.28
CA LYS A 48 -0.19 -6.00 8.70
C LYS A 48 -1.34 -5.25 9.37
N GLN A 49 -1.46 -3.93 9.10
CA GLN A 49 -2.55 -3.11 9.64
C GLN A 49 -3.91 -3.56 9.10
N LEU A 50 -4.01 -3.93 7.83
CA LEU A 50 -5.23 -4.46 7.24
C LEU A 50 -5.64 -5.80 7.87
N VAL A 51 -4.67 -6.70 8.15
CA VAL A 51 -4.93 -7.96 8.86
C VAL A 51 -5.43 -7.68 10.26
N ALA A 52 -4.77 -6.79 11.01
CA ALA A 52 -5.21 -6.40 12.35
C ALA A 52 -6.63 -5.80 12.34
N LEU A 53 -6.93 -4.91 11.39
CA LEU A 53 -8.26 -4.33 11.22
C LEU A 53 -9.34 -5.39 10.96
N LYS A 54 -9.03 -6.40 10.14
CA LYS A 54 -9.96 -7.52 9.89
C LYS A 54 -10.14 -8.43 11.10
N GLY A 55 -9.08 -8.65 11.88
CA GLY A 55 -9.15 -9.39 13.14
C GLY A 55 -10.03 -8.70 14.18
N LEU A 56 -9.97 -7.36 14.24
CA LEU A 56 -10.84 -6.55 15.11
C LEU A 56 -12.30 -6.49 14.64
N ALA A 57 -12.56 -6.60 13.33
CA ALA A 57 -13.91 -6.59 12.76
C ALA A 57 -14.63 -7.96 12.84
N GLY A 58 -13.93 -9.00 13.31
CA GLY A 58 -14.45 -10.37 13.47
C GLY A 58 -14.92 -10.72 14.88
N CYS A 59 -15.05 -9.74 15.78
CA CYS A 59 -15.57 -9.91 17.15
C CYS A 59 -16.99 -9.35 17.29
#